data_AF-A0A935KVE7-F1
#
_entry.id   AF-A0A935KVE7-F1
#
_cell.length_a   1.000
_cell.length_b   1.000
_cell.length_c   1.000
_cell.angle_alpha   90.00
_cell.angle_beta   90.00
_cell.angle_gamma   90.00
#
_symmetry.space_group_name_H-M   'P 1'
#
loop_
_entity.id
_entity.type
_entity.pdbx_description
1 polymer ?
#
loop_
_entity_poly.entity_id
_entity_poly.type
_entity_poly.pdbx_seq_one_letter_code
_entity_poly.pdbx_strand_id
1 'polypeptide(L)'
;MKSFADYVDSPFFNKKSSITKFFKSITVFYPDFNDESLGREILWKSLYPAKPYNYGVMKNLIHDLTKLAEDFASQSRIKKNHSLHRSELLKFLCSKDNPKLISKYSERITKEKKDILTNNLFDEFEIEKTKAQIFIHYFRQTKGGAAEGI
;
A
#
# COMPACT_ATOMS: atom_id res chain seq x y z
N MET A 1 -4.99 -15.62 0.89
CA MET A 1 -3.71 -16.18 1.37
C MET A 1 -2.58 -16.06 0.34
N LYS A 2 -2.70 -16.61 -0.87
CA LYS A 2 -1.64 -16.59 -1.90
C LYS A 2 -1.01 -15.22 -2.19
N SER A 3 -1.81 -14.20 -2.48
CA SER A 3 -1.28 -12.86 -2.80
C SER A 3 -0.53 -12.19 -1.65
N PHE A 4 -0.86 -12.52 -0.39
CA PHE A 4 -0.11 -12.03 0.76
C PHE A 4 1.22 -12.79 0.91
N ALA A 5 1.23 -14.11 0.64
CA ALA A 5 2.47 -14.88 0.58
C ALA A 5 3.44 -14.32 -0.47
N ASP A 6 2.96 -14.03 -1.68
CA ASP A 6 3.76 -13.41 -2.74
C ASP A 6 4.31 -12.03 -2.31
N TYR A 7 3.53 -11.27 -1.53
CA TYR A 7 3.95 -9.98 -0.99
C TYR A 7 5.06 -10.13 0.07
N VAL A 8 4.92 -11.06 1.02
CA VAL A 8 5.93 -11.32 2.06
C VAL A 8 7.22 -11.90 1.48
N ASP A 9 7.14 -12.71 0.42
CA ASP A 9 8.31 -13.28 -0.26
C ASP A 9 8.98 -12.30 -1.25
N SER A 10 8.36 -11.16 -1.54
CA SER A 10 8.90 -10.17 -2.48
C SER A 10 10.08 -9.40 -1.89
N PRO A 11 11.27 -9.39 -2.55
CA PRO A 11 12.44 -8.62 -2.10
C PRO A 11 12.22 -7.10 -2.15
N PHE A 12 11.21 -6.65 -2.88
CA PHE A 12 10.83 -5.24 -2.94
C PHE A 12 10.14 -4.79 -1.64
N PHE A 13 9.26 -5.63 -1.07
CA PHE A 13 8.49 -5.30 0.13
C PHE A 13 9.12 -5.82 1.42
N ASN A 14 9.85 -6.93 1.36
CA ASN A 14 10.49 -7.55 2.51
C ASN A 14 11.91 -8.03 2.19
N LYS A 15 12.89 -7.51 2.92
CA LYS A 15 14.31 -7.92 2.82
C LYS A 15 14.73 -8.93 3.89
N LYS A 16 13.88 -9.19 4.89
CA LYS A 16 14.20 -10.01 6.06
C LYS A 16 13.72 -11.44 5.83
N SER A 17 14.64 -12.35 5.52
CA SER A 17 14.34 -13.77 5.34
C SER A 17 13.77 -14.45 6.59
N SER A 18 14.06 -13.91 7.78
CA SER A 18 13.48 -14.37 9.05
C SER A 18 11.97 -14.18 9.12
N ILE A 19 11.43 -13.09 8.54
CA ILE A 19 9.98 -12.84 8.48
C ILE A 19 9.32 -13.82 7.53
N THR A 20 9.93 -14.07 6.36
CA THR A 20 9.45 -15.09 5.41
C THR A 20 9.35 -16.46 6.06
N LYS A 21 10.38 -16.88 6.80
CA LYS A 21 10.38 -18.16 7.52
C LYS A 21 9.30 -18.18 8.63
N PHE A 22 9.18 -17.09 9.37
CA PHE A 22 8.16 -16.94 10.41
C PHE A 22 6.74 -17.05 9.83
N PHE A 23 6.45 -16.30 8.77
CA PHE A 23 5.18 -16.38 8.07
C PHE A 23 4.87 -17.81 7.62
N LYS A 24 5.82 -18.48 6.93
CA LYS A 24 5.66 -19.88 6.49
C LYS A 24 5.32 -20.82 7.65
N SER A 25 5.99 -20.65 8.79
CA SER A 25 5.71 -21.46 10.00
C SER A 25 4.30 -21.28 10.55
N ILE A 26 3.69 -20.09 10.39
CA ILE A 26 2.31 -19.81 10.81
C ILE A 26 1.30 -20.28 9.76
N THR A 27 1.64 -20.17 8.46
CA THR A 27 0.68 -20.47 7.38
C THR A 27 0.26 -21.92 7.32
N VAL A 28 1.01 -22.84 7.93
CA VAL A 28 0.65 -24.26 8.03
C VAL A 28 -0.68 -24.44 8.79
N PHE A 29 -1.03 -23.51 9.67
CA PHE A 29 -2.27 -23.52 10.46
C PHE A 29 -3.46 -22.82 9.78
N TYR A 30 -3.29 -22.33 8.55
CA TYR A 30 -4.39 -21.75 7.77
C TYR A 30 -5.39 -22.85 7.34
N PRO A 31 -6.72 -22.61 7.36
CA PRO A 31 -7.39 -21.33 7.61
C PRO A 31 -7.77 -21.04 9.06
N ASP A 32 -7.77 -22.06 9.92
CA ASP A 32 -8.47 -21.99 11.21
C ASP A 32 -7.63 -21.39 12.34
N PHE A 33 -6.30 -21.47 12.27
CA PHE A 33 -5.35 -20.92 13.26
C PHE A 33 -5.60 -21.30 14.74
N ASN A 34 -6.40 -22.33 14.99
CA ASN A 34 -6.82 -22.74 16.33
C ASN A 34 -6.00 -23.91 16.91
N ASP A 35 -4.80 -24.14 16.38
CA ASP A 35 -3.92 -25.21 16.84
C ASP A 35 -3.11 -24.75 18.06
N GLU A 36 -3.05 -25.57 19.11
CA GLU A 36 -2.28 -25.29 20.33
C GLU A 36 -0.77 -25.15 20.04
N SER A 37 -0.29 -25.73 18.94
CA SER A 37 1.09 -25.58 18.46
C SER A 37 1.39 -24.21 17.82
N LEU A 38 0.39 -23.34 17.67
CA LEU A 38 0.56 -21.91 17.38
C LEU A 38 1.05 -21.09 18.60
N GLY A 39 1.69 -21.75 19.57
CA GLY A 39 2.35 -21.11 20.70
C GLY A 39 3.67 -20.45 20.30
N ARG A 40 3.97 -19.27 20.86
CA ARG A 40 5.22 -18.53 20.57
C ARG A 40 6.49 -19.35 20.82
N GLU A 41 6.53 -20.14 21.89
CA GLU A 41 7.71 -20.98 22.19
C GLU A 41 7.86 -22.15 21.22
N ILE A 42 6.75 -22.69 20.72
CA ILE A 42 6.74 -23.79 19.76
C ILE A 42 7.21 -23.28 18.40
N LEU A 43 6.64 -22.16 17.93
CA LEU A 43 7.10 -21.47 16.73
C LEU A 43 8.58 -21.08 16.83
N TRP A 44 9.04 -20.63 18.00
CA TRP A 44 10.45 -20.32 18.23
C TRP A 44 11.34 -21.54 18.00
N LYS A 45 11.00 -22.69 18.59
CA LYS A 45 11.78 -23.93 18.41
C LYS A 45 11.84 -24.38 16.96
N SER A 46 10.78 -24.15 16.18
CA SER A 46 10.77 -24.41 14.74
C SER A 46 11.72 -23.49 13.97
N LEU A 47 11.78 -22.20 14.32
CA LEU A 47 12.60 -21.21 13.62
C LEU A 47 14.08 -21.23 14.04
N TYR A 48 14.34 -21.49 15.32
CA TYR A 48 15.65 -21.39 15.96
C TYR A 48 15.89 -22.57 16.92
N PRO A 49 15.96 -23.81 16.43
CA PRO A 49 15.99 -25.01 17.28
C PRO A 49 17.17 -25.06 18.26
N ALA A 50 18.31 -24.48 17.89
CA ALA A 50 19.52 -24.45 18.71
C ALA A 50 19.62 -23.24 19.67
N LYS A 51 18.60 -22.37 19.73
CA LYS A 51 18.64 -21.13 20.52
C LYS A 51 17.61 -21.14 21.64
N PRO A 52 17.95 -20.65 22.85
CA PRO A 52 16.95 -20.43 23.89
C PRO A 52 15.90 -19.42 23.42
N TYR A 53 14.68 -19.55 23.93
CA TYR A 53 13.58 -18.64 23.58
C TYR A 53 13.98 -17.18 23.84
N ASN A 54 13.82 -16.33 22.83
CA ASN A 54 14.05 -14.90 22.97
C ASN A 54 12.77 -14.13 22.66
N TYR A 55 12.15 -13.62 23.72
CA TYR A 55 10.92 -12.84 23.64
C TYR A 55 11.07 -11.60 22.74
N GLY A 56 12.19 -10.87 22.84
CA GLY A 56 12.43 -9.66 22.05
C GLY A 56 12.46 -9.93 20.55
N VAL A 57 13.16 -11.00 20.13
CA VAL A 57 13.21 -11.40 18.72
C VAL A 57 11.84 -11.87 18.25
N MET A 58 11.12 -12.68 19.04
CA MET A 58 9.78 -13.13 18.66
C MET A 58 8.80 -11.96 18.52
N LYS A 59 8.82 -11.01 19.47
CA LYS A 59 8.03 -9.78 19.41
C LYS A 59 8.31 -8.99 18.13
N ASN A 60 9.58 -8.86 17.74
CA ASN A 60 9.96 -8.15 16.52
C ASN A 60 9.48 -8.87 15.26
N LEU A 61 9.54 -10.21 15.21
CA LEU A 61 9.01 -10.97 14.07
C LEU A 61 7.50 -10.77 13.89
N ILE A 62 6.75 -10.83 14.99
CA ILE A 62 5.31 -10.56 15.00
C ILE A 62 5.04 -9.14 14.51
N HIS A 63 5.70 -8.15 15.12
CA HIS A 63 5.53 -6.74 14.77
C HIS A 63 5.83 -6.46 13.30
N ASP A 64 6.95 -6.97 12.78
CA ASP A 64 7.32 -6.74 11.39
C ASP A 64 6.36 -7.45 10.41
N LEU A 65 5.90 -8.67 10.73
CA LEU A 65 4.91 -9.36 9.91
C LEU A 65 3.55 -8.62 9.92
N THR A 66 3.13 -8.10 11.06
CA THR A 66 1.92 -7.27 11.18
C THR A 66 2.01 -6.04 10.29
N LYS A 67 3.15 -5.33 10.29
CA LYS A 67 3.36 -4.19 9.38
C LYS A 67 3.22 -4.58 7.91
N LEU A 68 3.80 -5.71 7.49
CA LEU A 68 3.63 -6.20 6.13
C LEU A 68 2.16 -6.50 5.81
N ALA A 69 1.40 -7.03 6.77
CA ALA A 69 -0.03 -7.30 6.60
C ALA A 69 -0.85 -6.00 6.43
N GLU A 70 -0.56 -4.99 7.25
CA GLU A 70 -1.20 -3.66 7.19
C GLU A 70 -0.93 -2.97 5.85
N ASP A 71 0.34 -2.98 5.40
CA ASP A 71 0.75 -2.39 4.12
C ASP A 71 0.11 -3.14 2.94
N PHE A 72 0.12 -4.47 2.99
CA PHE A 72 -0.52 -5.31 1.96
C PHE A 72 -2.03 -5.04 1.88
N ALA A 73 -2.72 -4.91 3.02
CA ALA A 73 -4.14 -4.63 3.06
C ALA A 73 -4.45 -3.26 2.45
N SER A 74 -3.65 -2.25 2.80
CA SER A 74 -3.73 -0.89 2.25
C SER A 74 -3.55 -0.88 0.73
N GLN A 75 -2.47 -1.50 0.23
CA GLN A 75 -2.19 -1.59 -1.21
C GLN A 75 -3.26 -2.40 -1.95
N SER A 76 -3.75 -3.48 -1.36
CA SER A 76 -4.82 -4.30 -1.93
C SER A 76 -6.11 -3.51 -2.07
N ARG A 77 -6.44 -2.64 -1.10
CA ARG A 77 -7.60 -1.75 -1.16
C ARG A 77 -7.44 -0.70 -2.25
N ILE A 78 -6.30 -0.03 -2.32
CA ILE A 78 -6.02 0.97 -3.36
C ILE A 78 -6.10 0.31 -4.74
N LYS A 79 -5.47 -0.85 -4.94
CA LYS A 79 -5.48 -1.55 -6.23
C LYS A 79 -6.88 -1.97 -6.68
N LYS A 80 -7.77 -2.32 -5.74
CA LYS A 80 -9.16 -2.69 -6.03
C LYS A 80 -10.05 -1.47 -6.28
N ASN A 81 -9.79 -0.34 -5.63
CA ASN A 81 -10.54 0.90 -5.85
C ASN A 81 -9.91 1.70 -7.00
N HIS A 82 -10.47 1.54 -8.20
CA HIS A 82 -9.98 2.22 -9.40
C HIS A 82 -9.92 3.75 -9.25
N SER A 83 -10.90 4.35 -8.58
CA SER A 83 -10.97 5.80 -8.36
C SER A 83 -9.83 6.29 -7.46
N LEU A 84 -9.62 5.61 -6.32
CA LEU A 84 -8.52 5.89 -5.41
C LEU A 84 -7.16 5.65 -6.07
N HIS A 85 -7.00 4.56 -6.83
CA HIS A 85 -5.75 4.29 -7.54
C HIS A 85 -5.42 5.40 -8.56
N ARG A 86 -6.42 5.86 -9.31
CA ARG A 86 -6.27 6.95 -10.29
C ARG A 86 -5.93 8.28 -9.61
N SER A 87 -6.58 8.61 -8.50
CA SER A 87 -6.31 9.87 -7.78
C SER A 87 -4.88 9.88 -7.22
N GLU A 88 -4.42 8.77 -6.64
CA GLU A 88 -3.04 8.65 -6.16
C GLU A 88 -2.01 8.71 -7.30
N LEU A 89 -2.30 8.11 -8.46
CA LEU A 89 -1.46 8.24 -9.64
C LEU A 89 -1.36 9.70 -10.13
N LEU A 90 -2.49 10.42 -10.20
CA LEU A 90 -2.48 11.84 -10.59
C LEU A 90 -1.67 12.69 -9.62
N LYS A 91 -1.83 12.50 -8.31
CA LYS A 91 -1.04 13.20 -7.28
C LYS A 91 0.45 12.94 -7.47
N PHE A 92 0.83 11.67 -7.69
CA PHE A 92 2.21 11.30 -7.97
C PHE A 92 2.75 12.00 -9.22
N LEU A 93 2.02 11.98 -10.34
CA LEU A 93 2.44 12.65 -11.58
C LEU A 93 2.59 14.17 -11.41
N CYS A 94 1.70 14.81 -10.64
CA CYS A 94 1.80 16.23 -10.31
C CYS A 94 3.08 16.53 -9.50
N SER A 95 3.42 15.69 -8.52
CA SER A 95 4.67 15.83 -7.75
C SER A 95 5.95 15.67 -8.60
N LYS A 96 5.84 15.12 -9.82
CA LYS A 96 6.95 14.93 -10.77
C LYS A 96 6.94 15.94 -11.91
N ASP A 97 6.04 16.91 -11.88
CA ASP A 97 5.88 17.99 -12.84
C ASP A 97 5.92 17.54 -14.31
N ASN A 98 5.14 16.49 -14.61
CA ASN A 98 5.01 15.96 -15.97
C ASN A 98 3.65 16.34 -16.60
N PRO A 99 3.48 17.57 -17.11
CA PRO A 99 2.20 18.11 -17.56
C PRO A 99 1.56 17.30 -18.70
N LYS A 100 2.39 16.73 -19.59
CA LYS A 100 1.92 15.87 -20.70
C LYS A 100 1.24 14.61 -20.18
N LEU A 101 1.83 13.94 -19.20
CA LEU A 101 1.22 12.77 -18.58
C LEU A 101 -0.01 13.15 -17.76
N ILE A 102 0.02 14.27 -17.04
CA ILE A 102 -1.12 14.74 -16.24
C ILE A 102 -2.34 14.98 -17.12
N SER A 103 -2.21 15.74 -18.22
CA SER A 103 -3.32 15.96 -19.17
C SER A 103 -3.84 14.64 -19.73
N LYS A 104 -2.97 13.79 -20.26
CA LYS A 104 -3.34 12.47 -20.80
C LYS A 104 -4.13 11.60 -19.81
N TYR A 105 -3.69 11.52 -18.56
CA TYR A 105 -4.36 10.70 -17.54
C TYR A 105 -5.66 11.36 -17.05
N SER A 106 -5.71 12.69 -16.94
CA SER A 106 -6.93 13.42 -16.54
C SER A 106 -8.07 13.26 -17.56
N GLU A 107 -7.75 13.31 -18.86
CA GLU A 107 -8.69 13.07 -19.95
C GLU A 107 -9.24 11.65 -19.93
N ARG A 108 -8.36 10.66 -19.71
CA ARG A 108 -8.73 9.25 -19.58
C ARG A 108 -9.71 9.02 -18.42
N ILE A 109 -9.43 9.58 -17.26
CA ILE A 109 -10.30 9.47 -16.07
C ILE A 109 -11.68 10.09 -16.33
N THR A 110 -11.71 11.23 -17.01
CA THR A 110 -12.96 11.94 -17.35
C THR A 110 -13.81 11.16 -18.34
N LYS A 111 -13.19 10.51 -19.33
CA LYS A 111 -13.88 9.65 -20.31
C LYS A 111 -14.45 8.39 -19.67
N GLU A 112 -13.69 7.75 -18.79
CA GLU A 112 -14.10 6.52 -18.08
C GLU A 112 -15.18 6.79 -17.00
N LYS A 113 -15.32 8.03 -16.48
CA LYS A 113 -16.39 8.43 -15.54
C LYS A 113 -17.81 8.29 -16.11
N LYS A 114 -17.98 8.32 -17.44
CA LYS A 114 -19.30 8.19 -18.09
C LYS A 114 -19.91 6.79 -17.96
N ASP A 115 -19.10 5.77 -17.68
CA ASP A 115 -19.52 4.36 -17.68
C ASP A 115 -19.76 3.79 -16.26
N ILE A 116 -19.37 4.49 -15.18
CA ILE A 116 -19.31 3.93 -13.80
C ILE A 116 -20.30 4.65 -12.85
N LEU A 117 -21.37 5.25 -13.37
CA LEU A 117 -22.32 6.06 -12.59
C LEU A 117 -23.13 5.30 -11.52
N THR A 118 -22.77 4.06 -11.18
CA THR A 118 -23.59 3.26 -10.27
C THR A 118 -23.15 3.19 -8.82
N ASN A 119 -21.90 3.36 -8.35
CA ASN A 119 -21.65 3.25 -6.90
C ASN A 119 -20.34 3.88 -6.38
N ASN A 120 -20.38 5.14 -5.92
CA ASN A 120 -19.79 5.65 -4.64
C ASN A 120 -19.58 7.17 -4.70
N LEU A 121 -20.46 7.92 -4.05
CA LEU A 121 -20.35 9.39 -3.86
C LEU A 121 -19.01 9.81 -3.23
N PHE A 122 -18.43 8.95 -2.38
CA PHE A 122 -17.14 9.18 -1.74
C PHE A 122 -15.96 9.17 -2.74
N ASP A 123 -15.99 8.27 -3.71
CA ASP A 123 -14.93 8.14 -4.71
C ASP A 123 -14.92 9.34 -5.67
N GLU A 124 -16.11 9.87 -5.99
CA GLU A 124 -16.24 11.10 -6.77
C GLU A 124 -15.72 12.33 -6.00
N PHE A 125 -16.08 12.45 -4.72
CA PHE A 125 -15.60 13.54 -3.87
C PHE A 125 -14.07 13.58 -3.77
N GLU A 126 -13.41 12.43 -3.58
CA GLU A 126 -11.95 12.38 -3.48
C GLU A 126 -11.25 12.71 -4.81
N ILE A 127 -11.83 12.37 -5.95
CA ILE A 127 -11.31 12.77 -7.27
C ILE A 127 -11.42 14.29 -7.46
N GLU A 128 -12.57 14.88 -7.20
CA GLU A 128 -12.78 16.33 -7.40
C GLU A 128 -11.94 17.16 -6.42
N LYS A 129 -11.83 16.73 -5.16
CA LYS A 129 -10.90 17.32 -4.18
C LYS A 129 -9.45 17.28 -4.65
N THR A 130 -9.01 16.15 -5.22
CA THR A 130 -7.65 16.00 -5.77
C THR A 130 -7.43 16.95 -6.95
N LYS A 131 -8.38 17.06 -7.88
CA LYS A 131 -8.30 18.02 -9.01
C LYS A 131 -8.17 19.46 -8.52
N ALA A 132 -8.94 19.85 -7.50
CA ALA A 132 -8.85 21.19 -6.92
C ALA A 132 -7.46 21.48 -6.30
N GLN A 133 -6.86 20.50 -5.61
CA GLN A 133 -5.50 20.62 -5.07
C GLN A 133 -4.46 20.81 -6.18
N ILE A 134 -4.58 20.07 -7.28
CA ILE A 134 -3.71 20.18 -8.45
C ILE A 134 -3.83 21.56 -9.09
N PHE A 135 -5.06 22.05 -9.29
CA PHE A 135 -5.31 23.39 -9.81
C PHE A 135 -4.67 24.48 -8.94
N ILE A 136 -4.84 24.39 -7.62
CA ILE A 136 -4.22 25.33 -6.66
C ILE A 136 -2.69 25.29 -6.74
N HIS A 137 -2.09 24.09 -6.86
CA HIS A 137 -0.64 23.93 -6.99
C HIS A 137 -0.11 24.65 -8.24
N TYR A 138 -0.70 24.40 -9.41
CA TYR A 138 -0.29 25.05 -10.66
C TYR A 138 -0.57 26.56 -10.66
N PHE A 139 -1.70 27.00 -10.11
CA PHE A 139 -2.01 28.42 -10.00
C PHE A 139 -0.99 29.19 -9.15
N ARG A 140 -0.50 28.58 -8.06
CA ARG A 140 0.55 29.17 -7.21
C ARG A 140 1.89 29.30 -7.95
N GLN A 141 2.27 28.29 -8.74
CA GLN A 141 3.49 28.37 -9.55
C GLN A 141 3.42 29.49 -10.59
N THR A 142 2.26 29.72 -11.22
CA THR A 142 2.10 30.79 -12.22
C THR A 142 2.12 32.21 -11.66
N LYS A 143 1.75 32.40 -10.38
CA LYS A 143 1.83 33.71 -9.71
C LYS A 143 3.20 34.00 -9.09
N GLY A 144 4.00 32.97 -8.79
CA GLY A 144 5.35 33.14 -8.25
C GLY A 144 6.38 33.64 -9.26
N GLY A 145 6.17 33.40 -10.57
CA GLY A 145 7.09 33.85 -11.63
C GLY A 145 6.90 35.31 -12.10
N ALA A 146 5.85 36.00 -11.64
CA ALA A 146 5.53 37.36 -12.08
C ALA A 146 6.04 38.46 -11.11
N ALA A 147 6.72 38.10 -10.02
CA ALA A 147 7.14 39.04 -8.97
C ALA A 147 8.66 39.34 -8.94
N GLU A 148 9.47 38.76 -9.82
CA GLU A 148 10.94 38.98 -9.87
C GLU A 148 11.40 39.71 -11.15
N GLY A 149 10.55 40.59 -11.70
CA GLY A 149 10.88 41.32 -12.93
C GLY A 149 10.15 42.65 -13.03
N ILE A 150 10.30 43.53 -12.04
CA ILE A 150 10.11 44.99 -12.17
C ILE A 150 11.18 45.68 -11.34
#